data_AF-A0A7C5VH05-F1
#
_entry.id   AF-A0A7C5VH05-F1
#
_cell.length_a   1.000
_cell.length_b   1.000
_cell.length_c   1.000
_cell.angle_alpha   90.00
_cell.angle_beta   90.00
_cell.angle_gamma   90.00
#
_symmetry.space_group_name_H-M   'P 1'
#
loop_
_entity.id
_entity.type
_entity.pdbx_description
1 polymer ?
#
loop_
_entity_poly.entity_id
_entity_poly.type
_entity_poly.pdbx_seq_one_letter_code
_entity_poly.pdbx_strand_id
1 'polypeptide(L)' 'VVGSFVGALVMGILQNGLNLMAVPPFYQQLAIGVILVAAVWVDRLRARRRT' A
#
# COMPACT_ATOMS: atom_id res chain seq x y z
N VAL A 1 7.96 5.89 -13.37
CA VAL A 1 8.59 4.56 -13.17
C VAL A 1 9.02 4.33 -11.72
N VAL A 2 9.83 5.22 -11.11
CA VAL A 2 10.31 5.04 -9.71
C VAL A 2 9.17 4.93 -8.69
N GLY A 3 8.15 5.79 -8.78
CA GLY A 3 6.99 5.74 -7.85
C GLY A 3 6.19 4.43 -7.93
N SER A 4 6.02 3.87 -9.13
CA SER A 4 5.34 2.59 -9.36
C SER A 4 6.15 1.41 -8.83
N PHE A 5 7.49 1.48 -8.94
CA PHE A 5 8.40 0.47 -8.41
C PHE A 5 8.34 0.41 -6.88
N VAL A 6 8.32 1.58 -6.23
CA VAL A 6 8.15 1.68 -4.77
C VAL A 6 6.79 1.12 -4.34
N GLY A 7 5.72 1.43 -5.06
CA GLY A 7 4.39 0.89 -4.76
C GLY A 7 4.31 -0.64 -4.87
N ALA A 8 4.91 -1.21 -5.91
CA ALA A 8 4.98 -2.67 -6.09
C ALA A 8 5.79 -3.36 -4.98
N LEU A 9 6.89 -2.75 -4.54
CA LEU A 9 7.74 -3.26 -3.47
C LEU A 9 6.99 -3.27 -2.12
N VAL A 10 6.26 -2.20 -1.83
CA VAL A 10 5.42 -2.08 -0.62
C VAL A 10 4.35 -3.17 -0.60
N MET A 11 3.68 -3.42 -1.72
CA MET A 11 2.67 -4.48 -1.83
C MET A 11 3.27 -5.88 -1.61
N GLY A 12 4.46 -6.14 -2.16
CA GLY A 12 5.18 -7.40 -1.95
C GLY A 12 5.56 -7.63 -0.49
N ILE A 13 6.08 -6.61 0.19
CA ILE A 13 6.48 -6.71 1.61
C ILE A 13 5.25 -6.90 2.51
N LEU A 14 4.14 -6.23 2.23
CA LEU A 14 2.91 -6.38 3.01
C LEU A 14 2.32 -7.78 2.94
N GLN A 15 2.21 -8.34 1.73
CA GLN A 15 1.67 -9.69 1.57
C GLN A 15 2.57 -10.73 2.24
N ASN A 16 3.88 -10.62 2.06
CA ASN A 16 4.82 -11.55 2.67
C ASN A 16 4.92 -11.37 4.19
N GLY A 17 4.96 -10.13 4.68
CA GLY A 17 5.04 -9.83 6.11
C GLY A 17 3.81 -10.30 6.87
N LEU A 18 2.61 -10.03 6.36
CA LEU A 18 1.37 -10.49 6.99
C LEU A 18 1.20 -12.01 6.91
N ASN A 19 1.66 -12.63 5.83
CA ASN A 19 1.67 -14.09 5.70
C ASN A 19 2.63 -14.76 6.70
N LEU A 20 3.84 -14.20 6.88
CA LEU A 20 4.81 -14.68 7.86
C LEU A 20 4.34 -14.50 9.31
N MET A 21 3.54 -13.47 9.58
CA MET A 21 2.90 -13.26 10.88
C MET A 21 1.66 -14.15 11.11
N ALA A 22 1.36 -15.08 10.19
CA ALA A 22 0.18 -15.94 10.22
C ALA A 22 -1.13 -15.16 10.41
N VAL A 23 -1.18 -13.93 9.88
CA VAL A 23 -2.34 -13.05 10.02
C VAL A 23 -3.48 -13.60 9.16
N PRO A 24 -4.71 -13.70 9.69
CA PRO A 24 -5.84 -14.24 8.94
C PRO A 24 -6.10 -13.46 7.63
N PRO A 25 -6.54 -14.14 6.56
CA PRO A 25 -6.75 -13.52 5.23
C PRO A 25 -7.68 -12.29 5.26
N PHE A 26 -8.66 -12.31 6.18
CA PHE A 26 -9.56 -11.18 6.42
C PHE A 26 -8.81 -9.88 6.74
N TYR A 27 -7.81 -9.95 7.63
CA TYR A 27 -7.02 -8.78 8.01
C TYR A 27 -6.02 -8.39 6.92
N GLN A 28 -5.51 -9.34 6.12
CA GLN A 28 -4.70 -9.02 4.94
C GLN A 28 -5.50 -8.19 3.93
N GLN A 29 -6.72 -8.62 3.61
CA GLN A 29 -7.59 -7.91 2.67
C GLN A 29 -7.96 -6.51 3.18
N LEU A 30 -8.25 -6.39 4.49
CA LEU A 30 -8.51 -5.11 5.13
C LEU A 30 -7.29 -4.18 5.05
N ALA A 31 -6.09 -4.68 5.40
CA ALA A 31 -4.85 -3.90 5.34
C ALA A 31 -4.55 -3.40 3.92
N ILE A 32 -4.72 -4.26 2.91
CA ILE A 32 -4.55 -3.89 1.50
C ILE A 32 -5.50 -2.75 1.12
N GLY A 33 -6.78 -2.82 1.52
CA GLY A 33 -7.77 -1.77 1.26
C GLY A 33 -7.40 -0.45 1.94
N VAL A 34 -7.02 -0.48 3.22
CA VAL A 34 -6.60 0.70 3.97
C VAL A 34 -5.38 1.37 3.32
N ILE A 35 -4.39 0.58 2.92
CA ILE A 35 -3.17 1.09 2.28
C ILE A 35 -3.45 1.70 0.91
N LEU A 36 -4.34 1.10 0.11
CA LEU A 36 -4.73 1.70 -1.17
C LEU A 36 -5.40 3.07 -0.98
N VAL A 37 -6.33 3.18 -0.03
CA VAL A 37 -6.99 4.45 0.29
C VAL A 37 -5.95 5.48 0.77
N ALA A 38 -5.06 5.10 1.69
CA ALA A 38 -4.00 5.97 2.19
C ALA A 38 -3.04 6.41 1.06
N ALA A 39 -2.63 5.48 0.20
CA ALA A 39 -1.75 5.75 -0.94
C ALA A 39 -2.38 6.75 -1.91
N VAL A 40 -3.65 6.55 -2.27
CA VAL A 40 -4.39 7.50 -3.14
C VAL A 40 -4.54 8.85 -2.45
N TRP A 41 -4.82 8.89 -1.15
CA TRP A 41 -4.98 10.15 -0.43
C TRP A 41 -3.69 10.97 -0.39
N VAL A 42 -2.56 10.30 -0.10
CA VAL A 42 -1.22 10.89 -0.15
C VAL A 42 -0.88 11.34 -1.58
N ASP A 43 -1.18 10.53 -2.59
CA ASP A 43 -0.93 10.86 -4.00
C ASP A 43 -1.74 12.10 -4.43
N ARG A 44 -3.01 12.18 -4.04
CA ARG A 44 -3.89 13.35 -4.27
C ARG A 44 -3.35 14.60 -3.58
N LEU A 45 -2.84 14.48 -2.36
CA LEU A 45 -2.23 15.61 -1.64
C LEU A 45 -0.93 16.07 -2.30
N ARG A 46 -0.13 15.12 -2.79
CA ARG A 46 1.15 15.40 -3.47
C ARG A 46 0.94 15.99 -4.85
N ALA A 47 -0.11 15.58 -5.56
CA ALA A 47 -0.52 16.15 -6.84
C ALA A 47 -0.92 17.63 -6.70
N ARG A 48 -1.53 18.03 -5.58
CA ARG A 48 -1.87 19.44 -5.29
C ARG A 48 -0.67 20.35 -5.01
N ARG A 49 0.50 19.80 -4.68
CA ARG A 49 1.73 20.57 -4.43
C ARG A 49 2.59 20.79 -5.68
N ARG A 50 2.14 20.33 -6.85
CA ARG A 50 2.85 20.52 -8.13
C ARG A 50 2.33 21.69 -8.98
N THR A 51 1.39 22.47 -8.44
CA THR A 51 1.03 23.82 -8.92
C THR A 51 1.59 24.85 -7.96
#